data_AF-A3LXG5-F1
#
_entry.id   AF-A3LXG5-F1
#
_cell.length_a   1.000
_cell.length_b   1.000
_cell.length_c   1.000
_cell.angle_alpha   90.00
_cell.angle_beta   90.00
_cell.angle_gamma   90.00
#
_symmetry.space_group_name_H-M   'P 1'
#
loop_
_entity.id
_entity.type
_entity.pdbx_description
1 polymer ?
#
loop_
_entity_poly.entity_id
_entity_poly.type
_entity_poly.pdbx_seq_one_letter_code
_entity_poly.pdbx_strand_id
1 'polypeptide(L)'
;MLCDLNVPWPCSTYNTQPTQQQLEVLKNTIVTLYSLGYTHQAINFSINENVRIPVGTPDLINPINIAYLKSELVPRFPKLKLFTRLTIIVSDPSKLQGLAKIQNHFDVLAVQPVNEKALQLCTTNLDIDLVSFNLGSKLPFFLKHKTIGSAIDKGIKFEVCYSTVVSGSIGYANVGDSTNVQLIKKNFFNNVLQLIRASRSKGIVVSSGAVQPLQARNGEDILTLLKTLGLDNSRAKSCITLNAERALISGRLRIKSYKQTVIAGNDSDEVLVEKKDPSKPDTLAYKKRLGDSSSGRLLKKQKRSKD
;
A
#
# COMPACT_ATOMS: atom_id res chain seq x y z
N MET A 1 1.55 -2.68 15.07
CA MET A 1 2.28 -1.91 14.03
C MET A 1 1.29 -0.99 13.34
N LEU A 2 1.66 0.26 13.06
CA LEU A 2 0.85 1.18 12.25
C LEU A 2 1.46 1.30 10.85
N CYS A 3 0.61 1.10 9.84
CA CYS A 3 1.00 1.15 8.43
C CYS A 3 0.17 2.21 7.72
N ASP A 4 0.81 3.02 6.87
CA ASP A 4 0.12 3.84 5.89
C ASP A 4 0.44 3.29 4.50
N LEU A 5 -0.59 2.85 3.77
CA LEU A 5 -0.42 2.21 2.48
C LEU A 5 -0.58 3.17 1.30
N ASN A 6 -0.76 4.47 1.52
CA ASN A 6 -1.01 5.42 0.43
C ASN A 6 -0.42 6.80 0.68
N VAL A 7 0.90 6.94 0.54
CA VAL A 7 1.55 8.25 0.42
C VAL A 7 1.70 8.56 -1.07
N PRO A 8 0.95 9.50 -1.66
CA PRO A 8 0.95 9.73 -3.11
C PRO A 8 2.32 10.19 -3.62
N TRP A 9 2.81 9.55 -4.69
CA TRP A 9 3.94 10.05 -5.46
C TRP A 9 3.50 11.31 -6.25
N PRO A 10 4.33 12.37 -6.33
CA PRO A 10 3.90 13.64 -6.92
C PRO A 10 3.57 13.62 -8.43
N CYS A 11 4.01 12.58 -9.15
CA CYS A 11 3.76 12.42 -10.58
C CYS A 11 2.85 11.23 -10.86
N SER A 12 2.02 11.35 -11.89
CA SER A 12 1.06 10.32 -12.34
C SER A 12 1.37 9.74 -13.73
N THR A 13 2.49 10.13 -14.33
CA THR A 13 2.94 9.64 -15.64
C THR A 13 4.44 9.33 -15.63
N TYR A 14 4.91 8.49 -16.56
CA TYR A 14 6.33 8.15 -16.70
C TYR A 14 7.16 9.23 -17.41
N ASN A 15 6.50 10.19 -18.07
CA ASN A 15 7.17 11.20 -18.87
C ASN A 15 7.67 12.38 -18.03
N THR A 16 7.14 12.55 -16.82
CA THR A 16 7.47 13.66 -15.95
C THR A 16 8.16 13.17 -14.69
N GLN A 17 9.25 13.86 -14.32
CA GLN A 17 9.94 13.64 -13.06
C GLN A 17 9.46 14.66 -12.02
N PRO A 18 9.40 14.31 -10.73
CA PRO A 18 9.00 15.25 -9.68
C PRO A 18 9.96 16.43 -9.59
N THR A 19 9.42 17.62 -9.31
CA THR A 19 10.26 18.78 -9.00
C THR A 19 10.87 18.65 -7.60
N GLN A 20 11.97 19.38 -7.33
CA GLN A 20 12.61 19.35 -6.01
C GLN A 20 11.65 19.75 -4.88
N GLN A 21 10.81 20.76 -5.11
CA GLN A 21 9.78 21.19 -4.15
C GLN A 21 8.76 20.08 -3.86
N GLN A 22 8.30 19.36 -4.89
CA GLN A 22 7.39 18.24 -4.72
C GLN A 22 8.02 17.09 -3.93
N LEU A 23 9.30 16.81 -4.15
CA LEU A 23 10.05 15.81 -3.38
C LEU A 23 10.22 16.24 -1.92
N GLU A 24 10.46 17.52 -1.66
CA GLU A 24 10.56 18.05 -0.29
C GLU A 24 9.22 17.92 0.45
N VAL A 25 8.10 18.26 -0.20
CA VAL A 25 6.75 18.04 0.36
C VAL A 25 6.50 16.56 0.66
N LEU A 26 6.88 15.65 -0.25
CA LEU A 26 6.77 14.21 -0.02
C LEU A 26 7.57 13.77 1.20
N LYS A 27 8.83 14.21 1.33
CA LYS A 27 9.69 13.90 2.48
C LYS A 27 9.08 14.41 3.78
N ASN A 28 8.60 15.66 3.78
CA ASN A 28 7.94 16.25 4.94
C ASN A 28 6.70 15.44 5.34
N THR A 29 5.89 14.99 4.38
CA THR A 29 4.72 14.14 4.66
C THR A 29 5.12 12.79 5.28
N ILE A 30 6.15 12.14 4.75
CA ILE A 30 6.69 10.87 5.28
C ILE A 30 7.16 11.04 6.72
N VAL A 31 7.89 12.13 6.99
CA VAL A 31 8.40 12.47 8.33
C VAL A 31 7.27 12.78 9.29
N THR A 32 6.25 13.54 8.87
CA THR A 32 5.08 13.83 9.70
C THR A 32 4.32 12.55 10.05
N LEU A 33 4.08 11.66 9.09
CA LEU A 33 3.45 10.36 9.35
C LEU A 33 4.29 9.52 10.33
N TYR A 34 5.61 9.55 10.21
CA TYR A 34 6.49 8.87 11.15
C TYR A 34 6.35 9.43 12.57
N SER A 35 6.33 10.75 12.72
CA SER A 35 6.11 11.43 14.02
C SER A 35 4.73 11.10 14.62
N LEU A 36 3.72 10.81 13.81
CA LEU A 36 2.40 10.34 14.24
C LEU A 36 2.36 8.85 14.60
N GLY A 37 3.48 8.13 14.46
CA GLY A 37 3.63 6.72 14.86
C GLY A 37 3.58 5.72 13.71
N TYR A 38 3.45 6.14 12.45
CA TYR A 38 3.47 5.24 11.29
C TYR A 38 4.89 4.79 10.96
N THR A 39 5.15 3.52 11.19
CA THR A 39 6.48 2.92 10.99
C THR A 39 6.66 2.35 9.59
N HIS A 40 5.59 1.84 8.99
CA HIS A 40 5.61 1.23 7.65
C HIS A 40 4.80 2.11 6.71
N GLN A 41 5.42 2.63 5.66
CA GLN A 41 4.78 3.57 4.74
C GLN A 41 4.99 3.10 3.30
N ALA A 42 3.91 3.06 2.51
CA ALA A 42 3.96 2.72 1.09
C ALA A 42 3.73 3.96 0.23
N ILE A 43 4.69 4.24 -0.65
CA ILE A 43 4.63 5.34 -1.60
C ILE A 43 3.89 4.87 -2.85
N ASN A 44 2.78 5.52 -3.15
CA ASN A 44 1.83 5.11 -4.18
C ASN A 44 2.05 5.89 -5.48
N PHE A 45 2.40 5.19 -6.56
CA PHE A 45 2.38 5.72 -7.91
C PHE A 45 1.03 5.37 -8.57
N SER A 46 0.27 6.38 -8.99
CA SER A 46 -1.06 6.20 -9.57
C SER A 46 -1.04 6.50 -11.06
N ILE A 47 -1.55 5.57 -11.87
CA ILE A 47 -1.59 5.67 -13.34
C ILE A 47 -2.96 5.30 -13.89
N ASN A 48 -3.29 5.85 -15.06
CA ASN A 48 -4.45 5.41 -15.84
C ASN A 48 -4.11 4.18 -16.68
N GLU A 49 -5.10 3.34 -16.97
CA GLU A 49 -4.97 2.15 -17.83
C GLU A 49 -4.40 2.41 -19.24
N ASN A 50 -4.52 3.64 -19.77
CA ASN A 50 -4.03 3.99 -21.10
C ASN A 50 -2.53 4.37 -21.11
N VAL A 51 -1.90 4.52 -19.95
CA VAL A 51 -0.49 4.89 -19.85
C VAL A 51 0.37 3.66 -20.17
N ARG A 52 1.19 3.74 -21.22
CA ARG A 52 2.10 2.67 -21.60
C ARG A 52 3.23 2.56 -20.57
N ILE A 53 3.31 1.41 -19.90
CA ILE A 53 4.36 1.10 -18.94
C ILE A 53 5.63 0.67 -19.70
N PRO A 54 6.81 1.19 -19.36
CA PRO A 54 8.05 0.89 -20.08
C PRO A 54 8.61 -0.49 -19.71
N VAL A 55 7.92 -1.56 -20.14
CA VAL A 55 8.27 -2.96 -19.82
C VAL A 55 9.62 -3.40 -20.41
N GLY A 56 10.11 -2.71 -21.45
CA GLY A 56 11.41 -3.00 -22.08
C GLY A 56 12.62 -2.54 -21.27
N THR A 57 12.42 -1.70 -20.25
CA THR A 57 13.48 -1.14 -19.40
C THR A 57 13.12 -1.38 -17.93
N PRO A 58 13.56 -2.51 -17.33
CA PRO A 58 13.15 -2.93 -15.99
C PRO A 58 13.32 -1.87 -14.91
N ASP A 59 14.39 -1.08 -14.99
CA ASP A 59 14.72 -0.04 -14.01
C ASP A 59 13.74 1.15 -14.03
N LEU A 60 13.03 1.36 -15.14
CA LEU A 60 12.08 2.47 -15.31
C LEU A 60 10.63 2.06 -15.02
N ILE A 61 10.36 0.77 -14.78
CA ILE A 61 9.02 0.27 -14.46
C ILE A 61 8.52 0.88 -13.13
N ASN A 62 9.43 1.06 -12.17
CA ASN A 62 9.12 1.75 -10.93
C ASN A 62 9.83 3.11 -10.89
N PRO A 63 9.11 4.23 -11.10
CA PRO A 63 9.72 5.55 -11.13
C PRO A 63 10.12 6.06 -9.73
N ILE A 64 9.71 5.37 -8.66
CA ILE A 64 10.03 5.76 -7.29
C ILE A 64 11.44 5.28 -6.97
N ASN A 65 12.40 6.22 -6.85
CA ASN A 65 13.73 5.92 -6.35
C ASN A 65 13.70 5.71 -4.82
N ILE A 66 13.25 4.52 -4.42
CA ILE A 66 13.14 4.11 -3.02
C ILE A 66 14.52 4.08 -2.33
N ALA A 67 15.60 3.80 -3.08
CA ALA A 67 16.95 3.73 -2.54
C ALA A 67 17.44 5.11 -2.09
N TYR A 68 17.21 6.14 -2.90
CA TYR A 68 17.49 7.53 -2.54
C TYR A 68 16.71 7.95 -1.29
N LEU A 69 15.40 7.74 -1.25
CA LEU A 69 14.57 8.08 -0.09
C LEU A 69 15.01 7.34 1.18
N LYS A 70 15.36 6.06 1.07
CA LYS A 70 15.90 5.27 2.18
C LYS A 70 17.23 5.83 2.67
N SER A 71 18.15 6.18 1.76
CA SER A 71 19.48 6.71 2.11
C SER A 71 19.43 8.02 2.89
N GLU A 72 18.41 8.85 2.64
CA GLU A 72 18.26 10.14 3.29
C GLU A 72 17.46 10.06 4.60
N LEU A 73 16.37 9.29 4.62
CA LEU A 73 15.43 9.27 5.74
C LEU A 73 15.76 8.21 6.79
N VAL A 74 16.20 7.01 6.40
CA VAL A 74 16.42 5.89 7.34
C VAL A 74 17.51 6.19 8.38
N PRO A 75 18.63 6.87 8.06
CA PRO A 75 19.63 7.23 9.08
C PRO A 75 19.05 8.12 10.19
N ARG A 76 18.07 8.97 9.86
CA ARG A 76 17.40 9.87 10.81
C ARG A 76 16.22 9.20 11.51
N PHE A 77 15.56 8.25 10.84
CA PHE A 77 14.35 7.58 11.28
C PHE A 77 14.52 6.04 11.21
N PRO A 78 15.23 5.41 12.15
CA PRO A 78 15.65 4.01 12.03
C PRO A 78 14.51 2.98 12.06
N LYS A 79 13.33 3.35 12.58
CA LYS A 79 12.14 2.49 12.58
C LYS A 79 11.30 2.63 11.30
N LEU A 80 11.61 3.59 10.43
CA LEU A 80 10.88 3.84 9.21
C LEU A 80 11.21 2.77 8.17
N LYS A 81 10.17 2.16 7.60
CA LYS A 81 10.28 1.24 6.48
C LYS A 81 9.44 1.75 5.32
N LEU A 82 10.10 1.94 4.18
CA LEU A 82 9.49 2.44 2.96
C LEU A 82 9.28 1.30 1.96
N PHE A 83 8.08 1.26 1.40
CA PHE A 83 7.61 0.32 0.39
C PHE A 83 7.09 1.06 -0.84
N THR A 84 7.00 0.38 -1.97
CA THR A 84 6.44 0.95 -3.20
C THR A 84 5.08 0.34 -3.53
N ARG A 85 4.15 1.17 -3.99
CA ARG A 85 2.81 0.76 -4.37
C ARG A 85 2.47 1.29 -5.75
N LEU A 86 1.78 0.48 -6.55
CA LEU A 86 1.18 0.91 -7.81
C LEU A 86 -0.34 0.89 -7.68
N THR A 87 -1.01 1.97 -8.08
CA THR A 87 -2.47 2.02 -8.25
C THR A 87 -2.80 2.24 -9.72
N ILE A 88 -3.59 1.33 -10.31
CA ILE A 88 -4.05 1.47 -11.69
C ILE A 88 -5.53 1.84 -11.69
N ILE A 89 -5.89 2.94 -12.35
CA ILE A 89 -7.28 3.33 -12.59
C ILE A 89 -7.79 2.55 -13.79
N VAL A 90 -8.81 1.71 -13.59
CA VAL A 90 -9.27 0.72 -14.56
C VAL A 90 -10.73 0.93 -14.94
N SER A 91 -10.97 1.06 -16.23
CA SER A 91 -12.29 1.02 -16.87
C SER A 91 -12.50 -0.28 -17.66
N ASP A 92 -11.47 -0.74 -18.37
CA ASP A 92 -11.49 -2.02 -19.09
C ASP A 92 -10.32 -2.91 -18.64
N PRO A 93 -10.59 -3.94 -17.81
CA PRO A 93 -9.61 -4.89 -17.33
C PRO A 93 -8.87 -5.65 -18.45
N SER A 94 -9.45 -5.72 -19.65
CA SER A 94 -8.84 -6.37 -20.81
C SER A 94 -7.52 -5.71 -21.22
N LYS A 95 -7.31 -4.43 -20.86
CA LYS A 95 -6.07 -3.69 -21.13
C LYS A 95 -4.94 -4.02 -20.14
N LEU A 96 -5.23 -4.73 -19.05
CA LEU A 96 -4.26 -5.04 -17.99
C LEU A 96 -3.47 -6.36 -18.21
N GLN A 97 -3.44 -6.91 -19.41
CA GLN A 97 -2.71 -8.17 -19.71
C GLN A 97 -1.21 -8.12 -19.38
N GLY A 98 -0.62 -6.92 -19.30
CA GLY A 98 0.77 -6.72 -18.94
C GLY A 98 1.07 -6.76 -17.43
N LEU A 99 0.06 -6.81 -16.55
CA LEU A 99 0.23 -6.66 -15.10
C LEU A 99 1.21 -7.69 -14.51
N ALA A 100 1.19 -8.92 -15.01
CA ALA A 100 2.09 -10.00 -14.57
C ALA A 100 3.58 -9.67 -14.76
N LYS A 101 3.94 -8.81 -15.73
CA LYS A 101 5.32 -8.38 -15.96
C LYS A 101 5.77 -7.28 -15.00
N ILE A 102 4.82 -6.58 -14.37
CA ILE A 102 5.06 -5.40 -13.53
C ILE A 102 4.94 -5.75 -12.05
N GLN A 103 4.24 -6.83 -11.72
CA GLN A 103 3.88 -7.19 -10.35
C GLN A 103 5.06 -7.37 -9.38
N ASN A 104 6.25 -7.66 -9.90
CA ASN A 104 7.47 -7.88 -9.11
C ASN A 104 8.25 -6.57 -8.86
N HIS A 105 7.88 -5.46 -9.50
CA HIS A 105 8.56 -4.16 -9.36
C HIS A 105 7.96 -3.26 -8.28
N PHE A 106 6.79 -3.62 -7.75
CA PHE A 106 6.08 -2.90 -6.70
C PHE A 106 5.70 -3.84 -5.56
N ASP A 107 5.92 -3.40 -4.32
CA ASP A 107 5.60 -4.19 -3.12
C ASP A 107 4.09 -4.44 -2.97
N VAL A 108 3.26 -3.45 -3.32
CA VAL A 108 1.80 -3.53 -3.21
C VAL A 108 1.15 -3.17 -4.55
N LEU A 109 0.19 -3.98 -4.98
CA LEU A 109 -0.62 -3.68 -6.16
C LEU A 109 -2.05 -3.33 -5.77
N ALA A 110 -2.50 -2.18 -6.24
CA ALA A 110 -3.84 -1.69 -6.07
C ALA A 110 -4.50 -1.40 -7.42
N VAL A 111 -5.81 -1.54 -7.48
CA VAL A 111 -6.62 -1.07 -8.61
C VAL A 111 -7.71 -0.13 -8.13
N GLN A 112 -8.11 0.79 -8.99
CA GLN A 112 -9.22 1.70 -8.76
C GLN A 112 -10.23 1.55 -9.91
N PRO A 113 -11.22 0.66 -9.78
CA PRO A 113 -12.21 0.43 -10.82
C PRO A 113 -13.20 1.60 -10.94
N VAL A 114 -13.47 2.06 -12.16
CA VAL A 114 -14.40 3.17 -12.42
C VAL A 114 -15.82 2.73 -12.80
N ASN A 115 -16.04 1.44 -13.05
CA ASN A 115 -17.35 0.87 -13.36
C ASN A 115 -17.55 -0.52 -12.72
N GLU A 116 -18.80 -1.01 -12.68
CA GLU A 116 -19.14 -2.26 -12.01
C GLU A 116 -18.47 -3.49 -12.64
N LYS A 117 -18.41 -3.52 -13.98
CA LYS A 117 -17.79 -4.62 -14.73
C LYS A 117 -16.29 -4.71 -14.42
N ALA A 118 -15.61 -3.57 -14.35
CA ALA A 118 -14.20 -3.47 -13.99
C ALA A 118 -13.98 -3.99 -12.57
N LEU A 119 -14.81 -3.59 -11.59
CA LEU A 119 -14.71 -4.11 -10.22
C LEU A 119 -14.83 -5.64 -10.17
N GLN A 120 -15.84 -6.20 -10.84
CA GLN A 120 -16.08 -7.64 -10.84
C GLN A 120 -14.92 -8.41 -11.48
N LEU A 121 -14.45 -7.98 -12.66
CA LEU A 121 -13.37 -8.65 -13.38
C LEU A 121 -12.02 -8.49 -12.67
N CYS A 122 -11.71 -7.31 -12.12
CA CYS A 122 -10.46 -7.10 -11.38
C CYS A 122 -10.38 -7.99 -10.14
N THR A 123 -11.47 -8.09 -9.38
CA THR A 123 -11.53 -8.96 -8.19
C THR A 123 -11.60 -10.46 -8.53
N THR A 124 -12.01 -10.81 -9.76
CA THR A 124 -12.11 -12.21 -10.18
C THR A 124 -10.81 -12.74 -10.78
N ASN A 125 -10.19 -11.96 -11.67
CA ASN A 125 -9.16 -12.46 -12.58
C ASN A 125 -7.75 -11.91 -12.31
N LEU A 126 -7.62 -10.83 -11.52
CA LEU A 126 -6.33 -10.19 -11.27
C LEU A 126 -5.78 -10.55 -9.89
N ASP A 127 -4.47 -10.75 -9.81
CA ASP A 127 -3.72 -10.96 -8.58
C ASP A 127 -3.33 -9.60 -7.96
N ILE A 128 -4.28 -8.99 -7.27
CA ILE A 128 -4.15 -7.66 -6.64
C ILE A 128 -4.26 -7.76 -5.11
N ASP A 129 -3.65 -6.83 -4.38
CA ASP A 129 -3.72 -6.81 -2.91
C ASP A 129 -4.85 -5.90 -2.41
N LEU A 130 -5.04 -4.77 -3.10
CA LEU A 130 -5.94 -3.69 -2.68
C LEU A 130 -6.89 -3.27 -3.81
N VAL A 131 -8.11 -2.91 -3.43
CA VAL A 131 -9.04 -2.17 -4.28
C VAL A 131 -9.31 -0.83 -3.63
N SER A 132 -9.00 0.25 -4.35
CA SER A 132 -9.29 1.61 -3.95
C SER A 132 -10.51 2.15 -4.69
N PHE A 133 -11.13 3.19 -4.14
CA PHE A 133 -12.26 3.88 -4.77
C PHE A 133 -12.07 5.38 -4.72
N ASN A 134 -12.55 6.09 -5.74
CA ASN A 134 -12.72 7.53 -5.64
C ASN A 134 -13.95 7.84 -4.78
N LEU A 135 -13.72 7.99 -3.47
CA LEU A 135 -14.78 8.22 -2.50
C LEU A 135 -15.33 9.66 -2.56
N GLY A 136 -14.62 10.61 -3.18
CA GLY A 136 -15.05 12.01 -3.25
C GLY A 136 -16.12 12.28 -4.30
N SER A 137 -16.16 11.46 -5.35
CA SER A 137 -17.23 11.45 -6.34
C SER A 137 -18.32 10.46 -5.97
N LYS A 138 -19.56 10.70 -6.41
CA LYS A 138 -20.61 9.68 -6.35
C LYS A 138 -20.16 8.45 -7.15
N LEU A 139 -20.12 7.27 -6.51
CA LEU A 139 -19.78 6.05 -7.23
C LEU A 139 -20.81 5.75 -8.33
N PRO A 140 -20.38 5.41 -9.55
CA PRO A 140 -21.30 5.17 -10.67
C PRO A 140 -22.00 3.81 -10.60
N PHE A 141 -21.70 2.98 -9.60
CA PHE A 141 -22.27 1.64 -9.42
C PHE A 141 -22.52 1.33 -7.95
N PHE A 142 -23.33 0.31 -7.71
CA PHE A 142 -23.65 -0.15 -6.36
C PHE A 142 -22.69 -1.25 -5.89
N LEU A 143 -22.13 -1.11 -4.69
CA LEU A 143 -21.27 -2.14 -4.10
C LEU A 143 -22.10 -3.35 -3.64
N LYS A 144 -22.10 -4.42 -4.43
CA LYS A 144 -22.81 -5.68 -4.13
C LYS A 144 -22.01 -6.54 -3.16
N HIS A 145 -22.69 -7.10 -2.14
CA HIS A 145 -22.04 -7.98 -1.15
C HIS A 145 -21.38 -9.20 -1.79
N LYS A 146 -21.99 -9.80 -2.83
CA LYS A 146 -21.43 -10.96 -3.54
C LYS A 146 -20.03 -10.68 -4.10
N THR A 147 -19.84 -9.51 -4.74
CA THR A 147 -18.56 -9.13 -5.35
C THR A 147 -17.52 -8.79 -4.28
N ILE A 148 -17.90 -7.95 -3.31
CA ILE A 148 -17.00 -7.50 -2.24
C ILE A 148 -16.62 -8.65 -1.30
N GLY A 149 -17.58 -9.48 -0.90
CA GLY A 149 -17.35 -10.66 -0.05
C GLY A 149 -16.42 -11.67 -0.70
N SER A 150 -16.67 -12.03 -1.96
CA SER A 150 -15.80 -12.94 -2.72
C SER A 150 -14.36 -12.41 -2.82
N ALA A 151 -14.19 -11.10 -3.04
CA ALA A 151 -12.86 -10.49 -3.05
C ALA A 151 -12.16 -10.55 -1.67
N ILE A 152 -12.90 -10.32 -0.58
CA ILE A 152 -12.36 -10.43 0.79
C ILE A 152 -11.91 -11.86 1.10
N ASP A 153 -12.70 -12.85 0.68
CA ASP A 153 -12.40 -14.28 0.88
C ASP A 153 -11.13 -14.70 0.12
N LYS A 154 -10.88 -14.10 -1.05
CA LYS A 154 -9.61 -14.24 -1.79
C LYS A 154 -8.41 -13.56 -1.13
N GLY A 155 -8.62 -12.76 -0.09
CA GLY A 155 -7.58 -12.03 0.61
C GLY A 155 -7.44 -10.55 0.24
N ILE A 156 -8.12 -10.09 -0.82
CA ILE A 156 -8.10 -8.69 -1.27
C ILE A 156 -8.70 -7.78 -0.19
N LYS A 157 -8.12 -6.60 0.03
CA LYS A 157 -8.66 -5.59 0.95
C LYS A 157 -9.18 -4.37 0.22
N PHE A 158 -10.15 -3.71 0.81
CA PHE A 158 -10.76 -2.49 0.27
C PHE A 158 -10.24 -1.27 1.02
N GLU A 159 -9.69 -0.32 0.29
CA GLU A 159 -9.07 0.87 0.83
C GLU A 159 -10.10 2.01 0.99
N VAL A 160 -10.04 2.67 2.16
CA VAL A 160 -10.69 3.94 2.44
C VAL A 160 -9.61 4.99 2.63
N CYS A 161 -9.48 5.88 1.65
CA CYS A 161 -8.54 6.99 1.67
C CYS A 161 -9.16 8.19 2.42
N TYR A 162 -8.67 8.51 3.63
CA TYR A 162 -9.33 9.51 4.47
C TYR A 162 -9.00 10.96 4.09
N SER A 163 -7.94 11.23 3.31
CA SER A 163 -7.60 12.61 2.89
C SER A 163 -8.76 13.28 2.17
N THR A 164 -9.64 12.50 1.52
CA THR A 164 -10.84 13.02 0.85
C THR A 164 -11.79 13.77 1.79
N VAL A 165 -11.76 13.59 3.12
CA VAL A 165 -12.57 14.37 4.07
C VAL A 165 -11.76 15.45 4.79
N VAL A 166 -10.47 15.20 4.96
CA VAL A 166 -9.56 16.07 5.73
C VAL A 166 -9.04 17.23 4.90
N SER A 167 -8.83 17.01 3.61
CA SER A 167 -8.52 18.06 2.65
C SER A 167 -9.64 19.09 2.66
N GLY A 168 -9.38 20.27 3.24
CA GLY A 168 -10.28 21.42 3.12
C GLY A 168 -10.35 21.93 1.68
N SER A 169 -10.94 23.11 1.44
CA SER A 169 -11.04 23.71 0.09
C SER A 169 -9.70 23.74 -0.65
N ILE A 170 -8.60 24.02 0.08
CA ILE A 170 -7.23 24.10 -0.44
C ILE A 170 -6.67 22.72 -0.84
N GLY A 171 -7.09 21.65 -0.16
CA GLY A 171 -6.64 20.29 -0.49
C GLY A 171 -7.25 19.74 -1.79
N TYR A 172 -8.26 20.43 -2.34
CA TYR A 172 -8.84 20.16 -3.66
C TYR A 172 -8.42 21.19 -4.71
N ALA A 173 -7.38 22.00 -4.49
CA ALA A 173 -6.97 23.07 -5.41
C ALA A 173 -6.69 22.60 -6.86
N ASN A 174 -6.47 21.31 -7.09
CA ASN A 174 -6.37 20.72 -8.44
C ASN A 174 -7.73 20.37 -9.08
N VAL A 175 -8.85 20.73 -8.44
CA VAL A 175 -10.22 20.38 -8.82
C VAL A 175 -11.08 21.64 -8.98
N GLY A 176 -10.56 22.68 -9.64
CA GLY A 176 -11.33 23.84 -10.14
C GLY A 176 -12.08 24.71 -9.10
N ASP A 177 -12.36 25.96 -9.47
CA ASP A 177 -13.00 26.97 -8.60
C ASP A 177 -14.45 26.67 -8.17
N SER A 178 -15.04 25.54 -8.57
CA SER A 178 -16.44 25.17 -8.32
C SER A 178 -16.63 23.90 -7.46
N THR A 179 -15.58 23.40 -6.80
CA THR A 179 -15.71 22.18 -5.99
C THR A 179 -16.47 22.42 -4.69
N ASN A 180 -17.71 21.95 -4.64
CA ASN A 180 -18.51 21.94 -3.43
C ASN A 180 -17.95 20.91 -2.42
N VAL A 181 -17.12 21.38 -1.48
CA VAL A 181 -16.50 20.56 -0.42
C VAL A 181 -17.53 19.76 0.36
N GLN A 182 -18.73 20.31 0.60
CA GLN A 182 -19.80 19.60 1.32
C GLN A 182 -20.35 18.43 0.51
N LEU A 183 -20.44 18.57 -0.82
CA LEU A 183 -20.83 17.48 -1.71
C LEU A 183 -19.79 16.35 -1.70
N ILE A 184 -18.49 16.68 -1.71
CA ILE A 184 -17.41 15.70 -1.63
C ILE A 184 -17.50 14.90 -0.33
N LYS A 185 -17.69 15.60 0.81
CA LYS A 185 -17.86 14.95 2.12
C LYS A 185 -19.11 14.06 2.13
N LYS A 186 -20.25 14.54 1.62
CA LYS A 186 -21.49 13.76 1.50
C LYS A 186 -21.26 12.48 0.68
N ASN A 187 -20.59 12.58 -0.47
CA ASN A 187 -20.27 11.43 -1.30
C ASN A 187 -19.36 10.45 -0.55
N PHE A 188 -18.33 10.95 0.12
CA PHE A 188 -17.42 10.12 0.92
C PHE A 188 -18.18 9.30 1.95
N PHE A 189 -18.99 9.94 2.80
CA PHE A 189 -19.75 9.23 3.83
C PHE A 189 -20.70 8.19 3.22
N ASN A 190 -21.41 8.54 2.15
CA ASN A 190 -22.32 7.60 1.48
C ASN A 190 -21.57 6.38 0.90
N ASN A 191 -20.50 6.62 0.15
CA ASN A 191 -19.69 5.58 -0.47
C ASN A 191 -19.04 4.65 0.59
N VAL A 192 -18.53 5.22 1.68
CA VAL A 192 -17.92 4.43 2.77
C VAL A 192 -18.97 3.61 3.51
N LEU A 193 -20.14 4.16 3.81
CA LEU A 193 -21.25 3.40 4.41
C LEU A 193 -21.69 2.25 3.49
N GLN A 194 -21.75 2.50 2.18
CA GLN A 194 -22.04 1.49 1.19
C GLN A 194 -21.00 0.35 1.19
N LEU A 195 -19.71 0.69 1.31
CA LEU A 195 -18.62 -0.27 1.42
C LEU A 195 -18.66 -1.07 2.73
N ILE A 196 -18.92 -0.41 3.87
CA ILE A 196 -19.06 -1.07 5.17
C ILE A 196 -20.19 -2.10 5.12
N ARG A 197 -21.35 -1.72 4.56
CA ARG A 197 -22.48 -2.63 4.36
C ARG A 197 -22.12 -3.79 3.43
N ALA A 198 -21.52 -3.50 2.27
CA ALA A 198 -21.19 -4.52 1.27
C ALA A 198 -20.11 -5.50 1.75
N SER A 199 -19.17 -5.05 2.57
CA SER A 199 -18.09 -5.86 3.15
C SER A 199 -18.49 -6.56 4.46
N ARG A 200 -19.67 -6.26 5.02
CA ARG A 200 -20.06 -6.64 6.38
C ARG A 200 -18.98 -6.23 7.41
N SER A 201 -18.42 -5.03 7.22
CA SER A 201 -17.36 -4.45 8.05
C SER A 201 -16.04 -5.25 8.09
N LYS A 202 -15.76 -6.09 7.08
CA LYS A 202 -14.55 -6.91 6.99
C LYS A 202 -13.62 -6.43 5.88
N GLY A 203 -12.34 -6.71 6.00
CA GLY A 203 -11.38 -6.50 4.91
C GLY A 203 -11.21 -5.04 4.47
N ILE A 204 -11.51 -4.07 5.34
CA ILE A 204 -11.30 -2.64 5.07
C ILE A 204 -9.91 -2.24 5.60
N VAL A 205 -9.20 -1.44 4.81
CA VAL A 205 -7.93 -0.80 5.17
C VAL A 205 -8.12 0.70 5.06
N VAL A 206 -7.52 1.45 5.98
CA VAL A 206 -7.53 2.92 5.92
C VAL A 206 -6.13 3.42 5.61
N SER A 207 -6.06 4.40 4.73
CA SER A 207 -4.81 5.01 4.29
C SER A 207 -4.95 6.52 4.20
N SER A 208 -3.83 7.24 4.23
CA SER A 208 -3.89 8.70 4.23
C SER A 208 -4.28 9.28 2.89
N GLY A 209 -3.57 8.91 1.82
CA GLY A 209 -3.62 9.65 0.56
C GLY A 209 -3.29 11.13 0.74
N ALA A 210 -2.45 11.46 1.74
CA ALA A 210 -2.09 12.82 2.08
C ALA A 210 -1.04 13.34 1.10
N VAL A 211 -1.39 14.37 0.32
CA VAL A 211 -0.45 15.07 -0.57
C VAL A 211 0.41 16.05 0.23
N GLN A 212 -0.15 16.61 1.30
CA GLN A 212 0.51 17.58 2.17
C GLN A 212 0.64 17.06 3.60
N PRO A 213 1.69 17.47 4.35
CA PRO A 213 1.89 17.04 5.74
C PRO A 213 0.71 17.35 6.66
N LEU A 214 0.03 18.48 6.42
CA LEU A 214 -1.13 18.95 7.19
C LEU A 214 -2.36 18.04 7.09
N GLN A 215 -2.40 17.17 6.07
CA GLN A 215 -3.49 16.21 5.86
C GLN A 215 -3.25 14.90 6.63
N ALA A 216 -2.05 14.68 7.17
CA ALA A 216 -1.75 13.50 7.98
C ALA A 216 -2.53 13.51 9.31
N ARG A 217 -2.98 12.35 9.76
CA ARG A 217 -3.73 12.16 11.01
C ARG A 217 -3.19 10.95 11.77
N ASN A 218 -3.23 11.01 13.09
CA ASN A 218 -2.78 9.88 13.91
C ASN A 218 -3.81 8.72 13.85
N GLY A 219 -3.45 7.57 14.42
CA GLY A 219 -4.35 6.40 14.44
C GLY A 219 -5.65 6.61 15.23
N GLU A 220 -5.64 7.44 16.27
CA GLU A 220 -6.80 7.68 17.15
C GLU A 220 -7.86 8.59 16.51
N ASP A 221 -7.43 9.59 15.73
CA ASP A 221 -8.30 10.45 14.92
C ASP A 221 -9.04 9.61 13.88
N ILE A 222 -8.31 8.70 13.22
CA ILE A 222 -8.88 7.77 12.25
C ILE A 222 -9.82 6.78 12.94
N LEU A 223 -9.45 6.27 14.12
CA LEU A 223 -10.31 5.40 14.91
C LEU A 223 -11.65 6.07 15.24
N THR A 224 -11.60 7.36 15.58
CA THR A 224 -12.80 8.17 15.85
C THR A 224 -13.65 8.32 14.60
N LEU A 225 -13.05 8.62 13.44
CA LEU A 225 -13.77 8.67 12.16
C LEU A 225 -14.43 7.33 11.80
N LEU A 226 -13.76 6.20 12.04
CA LEU A 226 -14.33 4.88 11.75
C LEU A 226 -15.48 4.51 12.68
N LYS A 227 -15.40 4.91 13.95
CA LYS A 227 -16.49 4.73 14.91
C LYS A 227 -17.72 5.54 14.54
N THR A 228 -17.56 6.79 14.09
CA THR A 228 -18.69 7.62 13.64
C THR A 228 -19.34 7.07 12.38
N LEU A 229 -18.59 6.30 11.57
CA LEU A 229 -19.09 5.55 10.41
C LEU A 229 -19.80 4.23 10.77
N GLY A 230 -19.94 3.91 12.07
CA GLY A 230 -20.67 2.74 12.55
C GLY A 230 -19.85 1.46 12.66
N LEU A 231 -18.51 1.53 12.63
CA LEU A 231 -17.66 0.38 12.96
C LEU A 231 -17.49 0.26 14.48
N ASP A 232 -17.52 -0.98 14.97
CA ASP A 232 -17.15 -1.26 16.36
C ASP A 232 -15.66 -1.00 16.61
N ASN A 233 -15.29 -0.77 17.87
CA ASN A 233 -13.93 -0.43 18.25
C ASN A 233 -12.89 -1.48 17.78
N SER A 234 -13.24 -2.76 17.83
CA SER A 234 -12.33 -3.85 17.45
C SER A 234 -12.09 -3.87 15.93
N ARG A 235 -13.15 -3.79 15.13
CA ARG A 235 -13.05 -3.73 13.66
C ARG A 235 -12.38 -2.43 13.20
N ALA A 236 -12.70 -1.30 13.80
CA ALA A 236 -12.10 -0.02 13.47
C ALA A 236 -10.58 -0.04 13.74
N LYS A 237 -10.14 -0.55 14.90
CA LYS A 237 -8.71 -0.76 15.20
C LYS A 237 -8.04 -1.73 14.22
N SER A 238 -8.75 -2.78 13.83
CA SER A 238 -8.25 -3.77 12.86
C SER A 238 -8.03 -3.19 11.47
N CYS A 239 -8.79 -2.16 11.06
CA CYS A 239 -8.62 -1.50 9.75
C CYS A 239 -7.26 -0.78 9.62
N ILE A 240 -6.77 -0.22 10.73
CA ILE A 240 -5.52 0.58 10.78
C ILE A 240 -4.30 -0.33 11.05
N THR A 241 -4.51 -1.42 11.80
CA THR A 241 -3.43 -2.31 12.24
C THR A 241 -3.38 -3.57 11.39
N LEU A 242 -4.19 -4.58 11.74
CA LEU A 242 -4.12 -5.93 11.21
C LEU A 242 -4.40 -6.02 9.71
N ASN A 243 -5.42 -5.31 9.20
CA ASN A 243 -5.79 -5.40 7.79
C ASN A 243 -4.74 -4.72 6.90
N ALA A 244 -4.18 -3.59 7.35
CA ALA A 244 -3.12 -2.87 6.63
C ALA A 244 -1.84 -3.71 6.60
N GLU A 245 -1.47 -4.32 7.72
CA GLU A 245 -0.36 -5.27 7.82
C GLU A 245 -0.55 -6.47 6.88
N ARG A 246 -1.73 -7.09 6.88
CA ARG A 246 -2.03 -8.22 5.99
C ARG A 246 -1.97 -7.86 4.51
N ALA A 247 -2.43 -6.68 4.12
CA ALA A 247 -2.32 -6.20 2.74
C ALA A 247 -0.85 -6.05 2.32
N LEU A 248 -0.01 -5.49 3.20
CA LEU A 248 1.43 -5.36 2.95
C LEU A 248 2.14 -6.73 2.87
N ILE A 249 1.79 -7.66 3.76
CA ILE A 249 2.34 -9.03 3.75
C ILE A 249 1.93 -9.76 2.46
N SER A 250 0.67 -9.67 2.04
CA SER A 250 0.19 -10.27 0.78
C SER A 250 1.05 -9.83 -0.41
N GLY A 251 1.27 -8.53 -0.54
CA GLY A 251 2.07 -7.97 -1.63
C GLY A 251 3.53 -8.43 -1.58
N ARG A 252 4.13 -8.48 -0.38
CA ARG A 252 5.50 -8.98 -0.21
C ARG A 252 5.63 -10.46 -0.49
N LEU A 253 4.64 -11.27 -0.10
CA LEU A 253 4.63 -12.70 -0.41
C LEU A 253 4.47 -12.95 -1.92
N ARG A 254 3.72 -12.13 -2.66
CA ARG A 254 3.67 -12.23 -4.13
C ARG A 254 5.05 -12.21 -4.77
N ILE A 255 5.98 -11.42 -4.22
CA ILE A 255 7.32 -11.20 -4.77
C ILE A 255 8.33 -12.23 -4.23
N LYS A 256 8.31 -12.47 -2.91
CA LYS A 256 9.34 -13.26 -2.20
C LYS A 256 9.02 -14.74 -2.05
N SER A 257 7.83 -15.18 -2.44
CA SER A 257 7.40 -16.55 -2.24
C SER A 257 6.92 -17.20 -3.52
N TYR A 258 7.05 -18.52 -3.58
CA TYR A 258 6.36 -19.30 -4.59
C TYR A 258 4.93 -19.56 -4.13
N LYS A 259 3.96 -18.88 -4.75
CA LYS A 259 2.51 -19.03 -4.50
C LYS A 259 2.16 -19.02 -3.00
N GLN A 260 2.82 -18.18 -2.21
CA GLN A 260 2.61 -18.06 -0.75
C GLN A 260 2.82 -19.37 0.04
N THR A 261 3.47 -20.37 -0.56
CA THR A 261 3.71 -21.68 0.06
C THR A 261 5.12 -21.78 0.64
N VAL A 262 6.12 -21.27 -0.10
CA VAL A 262 7.53 -21.29 0.30
C VAL A 262 8.12 -19.90 0.12
N ILE A 263 8.70 -19.35 1.19
CA ILE A 263 9.35 -18.04 1.18
C ILE A 263 10.85 -18.24 0.95
N ALA A 264 11.43 -17.48 0.03
CA ALA A 264 12.87 -17.39 -0.11
C ALA A 264 13.41 -16.44 0.98
N GLY A 265 13.85 -17.01 2.11
CA GLY A 265 14.31 -16.27 3.29
C GLY A 265 14.60 -17.21 4.45
N ASN A 266 15.43 -16.78 5.41
CA ASN A 266 15.95 -17.65 6.46
C ASN A 266 15.20 -17.52 7.80
N ASP A 267 14.31 -16.53 7.98
CA ASP A 267 13.50 -16.36 9.20
C ASP A 267 12.10 -15.74 8.92
N SER A 268 11.08 -16.13 9.71
CA SER A 268 9.68 -15.69 9.56
C SER A 268 9.44 -14.19 9.76
N ASP A 269 10.34 -13.50 10.47
CA ASP A 269 10.31 -12.04 10.68
C ASP A 269 10.84 -11.23 9.48
N GLU A 270 11.34 -11.88 8.42
CA GLU A 270 12.04 -11.24 7.29
C GLU A 270 11.13 -10.77 6.14
N VAL A 271 9.83 -11.07 6.16
CA VAL A 271 8.93 -10.69 5.05
C VAL A 271 8.83 -9.15 4.93
N LEU A 272 8.72 -8.48 6.08
CA LEU A 272 8.61 -7.02 6.19
C LEU A 272 9.92 -6.33 6.64
N VAL A 273 11.03 -7.08 6.77
CA VAL A 273 12.34 -6.55 7.20
C VAL A 273 13.37 -6.92 6.13
N GLU A 274 13.86 -5.93 5.38
CA GLU A 274 15.02 -6.12 4.51
C GLU A 274 16.30 -5.87 5.32
N LYS A 275 17.08 -6.92 5.60
CA LYS A 275 18.49 -6.75 5.94
C LYS A 275 19.29 -6.83 4.64
N LYS A 276 19.94 -5.74 4.25
CA LYS A 276 20.95 -5.75 3.19
C LYS A 276 22.33 -5.87 3.85
N ASP A 277 22.99 -7.01 3.65
CA ASP A 277 24.44 -6.99 3.49
C ASP A 277 24.71 -6.57 2.03
N PRO A 278 25.37 -5.43 1.77
CA PRO A 278 25.52 -4.87 0.43
C PRO A 278 26.46 -5.64 -0.50
N SER A 279 26.95 -6.82 -0.10
CA SER A 279 28.04 -7.54 -0.79
C SER A 279 27.63 -8.83 -1.51
N LYS A 280 26.34 -9.16 -1.61
CA LYS A 280 25.90 -10.42 -2.28
C LYS A 280 24.70 -10.21 -3.21
N PRO A 281 24.70 -10.81 -4.41
CA PRO A 281 23.54 -10.83 -5.28
C PRO A 281 22.38 -11.60 -4.62
N ASP A 282 21.16 -11.16 -4.92
CA ASP A 282 19.90 -11.45 -4.18
C ASP A 282 19.33 -12.87 -4.39
N THR A 283 20.18 -13.86 -4.64
CA THR A 283 19.77 -15.27 -4.60
C THR A 283 20.75 -16.07 -3.74
N LEU A 284 20.20 -16.64 -2.66
CA LEU A 284 20.87 -17.48 -1.66
C LEU A 284 21.77 -16.70 -0.69
N ALA A 285 21.15 -16.18 0.38
CA ALA A 285 21.84 -15.95 1.64
C ALA A 285 22.28 -17.31 2.22
N TYR A 286 23.38 -17.87 1.70
CA TYR A 286 24.01 -19.08 2.22
C TYR A 286 24.54 -18.75 3.62
N LYS A 287 23.77 -19.06 4.67
CA LYS A 287 24.32 -19.15 6.02
C LYS A 287 25.42 -20.20 5.94
N LYS A 288 26.62 -19.86 6.44
CA LYS A 288 27.73 -20.82 6.57
C LYS A 288 27.16 -22.06 7.26
N ARG A 289 27.17 -23.22 6.58
CA ARG A 289 26.73 -24.48 7.18
C ARG A 289 27.41 -24.60 8.54
N LEU A 290 26.62 -24.77 9.60
CA LEU A 290 27.17 -25.24 10.86
C LEU A 290 27.84 -26.58 10.54
N GLY A 291 29.11 -26.74 10.92
CA GLY A 291 29.85 -27.97 10.62
C GLY A 291 29.07 -29.18 11.13
N ASP A 292 29.03 -30.25 10.34
CA ASP A 292 28.35 -31.48 10.72
C ASP A 292 29.00 -32.02 12.00
N SER A 293 28.23 -32.18 13.07
CA SER A 293 28.68 -32.98 14.20
C SER A 293 28.68 -34.44 13.78
N SER A 294 29.68 -35.22 14.20
CA SER A 294 29.71 -36.68 14.01
C SER A 294 28.48 -37.42 14.60
N SER A 295 27.65 -36.74 15.39
CA SER A 295 26.45 -37.24 16.06
C SER A 295 25.12 -36.70 15.49
N GLY A 296 25.13 -35.98 14.37
CA GLY A 296 23.93 -35.51 13.68
C GLY A 296 23.06 -34.47 14.43
N ARG A 297 23.55 -33.81 15.48
CA ARG A 297 22.82 -32.76 16.20
C ARG A 297 23.23 -31.36 15.75
N LEU A 298 22.25 -30.49 15.46
CA LEU A 298 22.47 -29.10 15.07
C LEU A 298 23.11 -28.29 16.23
N LEU A 299 24.31 -27.75 16.00
CA LEU A 299 25.02 -26.91 16.98
C LEU A 299 24.34 -25.54 17.13
N LYS A 300 23.98 -25.14 18.37
CA LYS A 300 23.60 -23.76 18.68
C LYS A 300 24.84 -22.85 18.61
N LYS A 301 24.66 -21.64 18.06
CA LYS A 301 25.70 -20.62 17.86
C LYS A 301 26.38 -20.29 19.20
N GLN A 302 27.63 -20.72 19.40
CA GLN A 302 28.43 -20.32 20.56
C GLN A 302 28.79 -18.83 20.45
N LYS A 303 28.51 -18.09 21.51
CA LYS A 303 28.93 -16.70 21.70
C LYS A 303 30.40 -16.73 22.12
N ARG A 304 31.32 -16.27 21.26
CA ARG A 304 32.73 -16.15 21.64
C ARG A 304 32.85 -15.14 22.79
N SER A 305 33.40 -15.58 23.93
CA SER A 305 33.95 -14.66 24.93
C SER A 305 35.11 -13.91 24.29
N LYS A 306 35.18 -12.60 24.53
CA LYS A 306 36.34 -11.80 24.18
C LYS A 306 37.38 -12.00 25.29
N ASP A 307 38.52 -12.54 24.93
CA ASP A 307 39.78 -12.29 25.64
C ASP A 307 40.44 -11.05 25.01
#